data_AF-A0A6N6SLG1-F1
#
_entry.id   AF-A0A6N6SLG1-F1
#
_cell.length_a   1.000
_cell.length_b   1.000
_cell.length_c   1.000
_cell.angle_alpha   90.00
_cell.angle_beta   90.00
_cell.angle_gamma   90.00
#
_symmetry.space_group_name_H-M   'P 1'
#
loop_
_entity.id
_entity.type
_entity.pdbx_description
1 polymer ?
#
loop_
_entity_poly.entity_id
_entity_poly.type
_entity_poly.pdbx_seq_one_letter_code
_entity_poly.pdbx_strand_id
1 'polypeptide(L)'
;MLNNFTISILIGGSLCGYYAKAQICVQGHTISSDMHGNLSKNKKFCDKCGAETIDKCQDCNSPINGRYITPGHVIFSNYVTPNYCSNCGKPYPWTIKKIEAVVKLAQLEEVLTEEEILSFASDVEVISSDSPATIVSTRKILKIGAKLSVRAWAEIRLLLIEIASETAKKIIMDKT
;
A
#
# COMPACT_ATOMS: atom_id res chain seq x y z
N MET A 1 37.58 47.36 22.07
CA MET A 1 36.40 47.45 21.19
C MET A 1 36.72 46.64 19.94
N LEU A 2 36.21 45.41 19.83
CA LEU A 2 36.33 44.59 18.62
C LEU A 2 34.92 44.33 18.12
N ASN A 3 34.62 44.89 16.95
CA ASN A 3 33.30 44.96 16.34
C ASN A 3 32.88 43.62 15.72
N ASN A 4 31.72 43.15 16.17
CA ASN A 4 30.61 42.54 15.45
C ASN A 4 30.88 41.55 14.29
N PHE A 5 30.55 40.31 14.60
CA PHE A 5 29.88 39.34 13.74
C PHE A 5 28.79 39.98 12.86
N THR A 6 28.73 39.57 11.58
CA THR A 6 27.56 38.95 10.94
C THR A 6 27.93 38.55 9.52
N ILE A 7 28.14 37.25 9.28
CA ILE A 7 28.02 36.67 7.93
C ILE A 7 26.63 36.07 7.86
N SER A 8 25.68 36.86 7.38
CA SER A 8 24.34 36.37 7.04
C SER A 8 24.33 35.96 5.57
N ILE A 9 24.75 34.73 5.28
CA ILE A 9 24.49 34.13 3.97
C ILE A 9 23.02 33.70 3.99
N LEU A 10 22.15 34.55 3.45
CA LEU A 10 20.80 34.18 3.02
C LEU A 10 20.93 33.23 1.83
N ILE A 11 21.08 31.94 2.11
CA ILE A 11 20.82 30.89 1.12
C ILE A 11 19.32 30.88 0.90
N GLY A 12 18.87 31.49 -0.19
CA GLY A 12 17.52 31.32 -0.73
C GLY A 12 17.34 29.85 -1.11
N GLY A 13 16.99 29.03 -0.12
CA GLY A 13 16.72 27.62 -0.31
C GLY A 13 15.33 27.47 -0.93
N SER A 14 15.28 27.00 -2.17
CA SER A 14 14.09 26.36 -2.71
C SER A 14 13.56 25.38 -1.66
N LEU A 15 12.34 25.60 -1.17
CA LEU A 15 11.70 24.72 -0.20
C LEU A 15 11.36 23.40 -0.90
N CYS A 16 12.33 22.48 -1.02
CA CYS A 16 12.04 21.12 -1.46
C CYS A 16 11.12 20.47 -0.42
N GLY A 17 10.08 19.79 -0.89
CA GLY A 17 9.20 19.06 0.01
C GLY A 17 9.83 17.75 0.46
N TYR A 18 9.24 17.15 1.50
CA TYR A 18 9.71 15.89 2.06
C TYR A 18 8.53 14.99 2.39
N TYR A 19 8.76 13.67 2.44
CA TYR A 19 7.78 12.74 2.98
C TYR A 19 7.86 12.73 4.50
N ALA A 20 6.73 12.96 5.16
CA ALA A 20 6.61 12.74 6.59
C ALA A 20 6.73 11.24 6.92
N LYS A 21 6.80 10.90 8.20
CA LYS A 21 6.78 9.50 8.66
C LYS A 21 5.35 9.07 8.95
N ALA A 22 4.93 7.93 8.40
CA ALA A 22 3.62 7.33 8.68
C ALA A 22 3.67 6.34 9.84
N GLN A 23 2.53 6.14 10.48
CA GLN A 23 2.26 5.01 11.36
C GLN A 23 1.03 4.25 10.86
N ILE A 24 1.17 2.94 10.65
CA ILE A 24 0.17 2.08 10.00
C ILE A 24 0.12 0.77 10.76
N CYS A 25 -1.07 0.20 10.97
CA CYS A 25 -1.15 -1.11 11.60
C CYS A 25 -0.73 -2.24 10.66
N VAL A 26 -0.35 -3.40 11.21
CA VAL A 26 0.04 -4.57 10.41
C VAL A 26 -1.10 -5.15 9.55
N GLN A 27 -2.33 -4.63 9.69
CA GLN A 27 -3.49 -4.90 8.80
C GLN A 27 -3.70 -3.81 7.73
N GLY A 28 -2.94 -2.71 7.75
CA GLY A 28 -2.95 -1.67 6.71
C GLY A 28 -3.78 -0.42 7.02
N HIS A 29 -4.38 -0.31 8.22
CA HIS A 29 -5.08 0.90 8.63
C HIS A 29 -4.11 2.00 9.01
N THR A 30 -4.16 3.12 8.30
CA THR A 30 -3.38 4.32 8.63
C THR A 30 -3.84 4.92 9.96
N ILE A 31 -2.89 5.08 10.87
CA ILE A 31 -3.09 5.73 12.17
C ILE A 31 -2.73 7.21 12.05
N SER A 32 -1.56 7.49 11.49
CA SER A 32 -1.11 8.83 11.14
C SER A 32 -0.34 8.81 9.84
N SER A 33 -0.59 9.75 8.95
CA SER A 33 0.24 10.01 7.76
C SER A 33 1.36 11.02 8.04
N ASP A 34 1.42 11.55 9.26
CA ASP A 34 2.47 12.45 9.74
C ASP A 34 2.60 12.31 11.28
N MET A 35 3.53 11.46 11.72
CA MET A 35 3.77 11.20 13.14
C MET A 35 4.29 12.41 13.92
N HIS A 36 4.90 13.40 13.26
CA HIS A 36 5.49 14.57 13.91
C HIS A 36 4.48 15.73 14.00
N GLY A 37 3.65 15.91 12.97
CA GLY A 37 2.60 16.93 12.96
C GLY A 37 1.43 16.63 13.92
N ASN A 38 1.28 15.39 14.39
CA ASN A 38 0.17 15.01 15.28
C ASN A 38 0.52 13.89 16.27
N LEU A 39 1.38 14.20 17.25
CA LEU A 39 1.86 13.24 18.26
C LEU A 39 0.73 12.53 19.02
N SER A 40 -0.38 13.22 19.29
CA SER A 40 -1.54 12.70 20.03
C SER A 40 -2.28 11.57 19.29
N LYS A 41 -2.07 11.43 17.97
CA LYS A 41 -2.66 10.35 17.17
C LYS A 41 -1.80 9.10 17.11
N ASN A 42 -0.54 9.14 17.56
CA ASN A 42 0.33 7.98 17.51
C ASN A 42 -0.13 6.95 18.54
N LYS A 43 -0.40 5.72 18.10
CA LYS A 43 -0.97 4.65 18.94
C LYS A 43 -0.18 3.37 18.75
N LYS A 44 0.01 2.61 19.83
CA LYS A 44 0.67 1.29 19.78
C LYS A 44 -0.18 0.23 19.06
N PHE A 45 -1.51 0.35 19.17
CA PHE A 45 -2.48 -0.55 18.57
C PHE A 45 -3.52 0.22 17.78
N CYS A 46 -4.06 -0.41 16.75
CA CYS A 46 -5.11 0.14 15.91
C CYS A 46 -6.47 0.11 16.60
N ASP A 47 -7.18 1.23 16.69
CA ASP A 47 -8.54 1.24 17.27
C ASP A 47 -9.57 0.51 16.41
N LYS A 48 -9.28 0.28 15.12
CA LYS A 48 -10.20 -0.39 14.18
C LYS A 48 -10.14 -1.90 14.26
N CYS A 49 -8.95 -2.47 14.51
CA CYS A 49 -8.73 -3.92 14.42
C CYS A 49 -7.88 -4.51 15.54
N GLY A 50 -7.41 -3.72 16.50
CA GLY A 50 -6.60 -4.17 17.63
C GLY A 50 -5.15 -4.56 17.28
N ALA A 51 -4.76 -4.53 16.00
CA ALA A 51 -3.43 -4.94 15.57
C ALA A 51 -2.34 -3.91 15.93
N GLU A 52 -1.12 -4.40 16.17
CA GLU A 52 0.06 -3.57 16.40
C GLU A 52 0.34 -2.61 15.24
N THR A 53 0.96 -1.48 15.57
CA THR A 53 1.34 -0.45 14.61
C THR A 53 2.83 -0.44 14.35
N ILE A 54 3.18 -0.18 13.09
CA ILE A 54 4.55 -0.07 12.62
C ILE A 54 4.74 1.27 11.91
N ASP A 55 5.97 1.74 11.92
CA ASP A 55 6.37 3.02 11.34
C ASP A 55 7.66 2.92 10.50
N LYS A 56 8.15 1.68 10.34
CA LYS A 56 9.32 1.29 9.56
C LYS A 56 9.05 -0.01 8.80
N CYS A 57 9.75 -0.18 7.69
CA CYS A 57 9.82 -1.45 6.97
C CYS A 57 10.43 -2.53 7.86
N GLN A 58 9.80 -3.72 7.88
CA GLN A 58 10.26 -4.84 8.71
C GLN A 58 11.51 -5.52 8.13
N ASP A 59 11.84 -5.27 6.86
CA ASP A 59 12.98 -5.88 6.19
C ASP A 59 14.24 -5.01 6.16
N CYS A 60 14.10 -3.70 5.92
CA CYS A 60 15.24 -2.79 5.83
C CYS A 60 15.25 -1.68 6.88
N ASN A 61 14.25 -1.64 7.77
CA ASN A 61 14.12 -0.65 8.85
C ASN A 61 13.99 0.82 8.38
N SER A 62 13.81 1.07 7.08
CA SER A 62 13.56 2.43 6.57
C SER A 62 12.19 2.94 7.08
N PRO A 63 12.05 4.24 7.36
CA PRO A 63 10.75 4.82 7.73
C PRO A 63 9.69 4.56 6.65
N ILE A 64 8.44 4.37 7.07
CA ILE A 64 7.31 4.30 6.13
C ILE A 64 6.96 5.72 5.68
N ASN A 65 6.95 5.94 4.37
CA ASN A 65 6.60 7.24 3.80
C ASN A 65 5.13 7.59 4.12
N GLY A 66 4.97 8.73 4.78
CA GLY A 66 3.73 9.41 5.05
C GLY A 66 3.33 10.36 3.92
N ARG A 67 2.55 11.38 4.26
CA ARG A 67 2.15 12.40 3.29
C ARG A 67 3.35 13.26 2.88
N TYR A 68 3.32 13.78 1.65
CA TYR A 68 4.30 14.76 1.20
C TYR A 68 3.97 16.14 1.79
N ILE A 69 4.99 16.81 2.32
CA ILE A 69 4.89 18.13 2.95
C ILE A 69 5.78 19.10 2.18
N THR A 70 5.18 20.18 1.69
CA THR A 70 5.90 21.33 1.16
C THR A 70 5.76 22.47 2.16
N PRO A 71 6.86 22.98 2.74
CA PRO A 71 6.79 24.10 3.68
C PRO A 71 6.02 25.30 3.10
N GLY A 72 5.15 25.90 3.93
CA GLY A 72 4.31 27.03 3.52
C GLY A 72 3.10 26.67 2.64
N HIS A 73 2.88 25.40 2.32
CA HIS A 73 1.76 24.96 1.47
C HIS A 73 0.90 23.90 2.17
N VAL A 74 -0.42 24.01 1.98
CA VAL A 74 -1.39 22.98 2.39
C VAL A 74 -1.77 22.16 1.16
N ILE A 75 -1.37 20.89 1.15
CA ILE A 75 -1.72 19.96 0.08
C ILE A 75 -2.97 19.18 0.50
N PHE A 76 -4.07 19.38 -0.22
CA PHE A 76 -5.29 18.58 -0.09
C PHE A 76 -5.15 17.33 -0.95
N SER A 77 -4.47 16.32 -0.42
CA SER A 77 -4.42 14.99 -1.02
C SER A 77 -4.77 13.93 0.02
N ASN A 78 -5.49 12.91 -0.41
CA ASN A 78 -5.76 11.75 0.42
C ASN A 78 -4.47 10.92 0.48
N TYR A 79 -4.02 10.63 1.71
CA TYR A 79 -2.91 9.73 1.91
C TYR A 79 -3.32 8.31 1.52
N VAL A 80 -2.55 7.69 0.63
CA VAL A 80 -2.71 6.29 0.24
C VAL A 80 -1.65 5.46 0.94
N THR A 81 -2.07 4.43 1.66
CA THR A 81 -1.17 3.47 2.31
C THR A 81 -0.30 2.80 1.24
N PRO A 82 1.04 2.88 1.33
CA PRO A 82 1.91 2.22 0.36
C PRO A 82 1.82 0.70 0.50
N ASN A 83 1.80 -0.04 -0.61
CA ASN A 83 1.85 -1.51 -0.57
C ASN A 83 3.27 -2.05 -0.46
N TYR A 84 4.25 -1.28 -0.93
CA TYR A 84 5.65 -1.67 -1.05
C TYR A 84 6.58 -0.65 -0.41
N CYS A 85 7.69 -1.12 0.14
CA CYS A 85 8.73 -0.26 0.66
C CYS A 85 9.42 0.50 -0.47
N SER A 86 9.47 1.83 -0.38
CA SER A 86 10.18 2.70 -1.33
C SER A 86 11.70 2.58 -1.27
N ASN A 87 12.24 1.91 -0.26
CA ASN A 87 13.69 1.74 -0.07
C ASN A 87 14.19 0.36 -0.53
N CYS A 88 13.51 -0.73 -0.14
CA CYS A 88 13.94 -2.09 -0.49
C CYS A 88 13.02 -2.85 -1.45
N GLY A 89 11.86 -2.28 -1.82
CA GLY A 89 10.91 -2.87 -2.75
C GLY A 89 10.08 -4.03 -2.20
N LYS A 90 10.30 -4.48 -0.96
CA LYS A 90 9.52 -5.57 -0.37
C LYS A 90 8.10 -5.15 0.03
N PRO A 91 7.12 -6.06 -0.05
CA PRO A 91 5.74 -5.78 0.36
C PRO A 91 5.65 -5.57 1.87
N TYR A 92 4.76 -4.68 2.29
CA TYR A 92 4.44 -4.53 3.70
C TYR A 92 3.53 -5.67 4.20
N PRO A 93 3.46 -5.91 5.53
CA PRO A 93 2.69 -7.01 6.10
C PRO A 93 1.21 -7.05 5.67
N TRP A 94 0.58 -5.87 5.50
CA TRP A 94 -0.81 -5.80 5.07
C TRP A 94 -1.01 -6.22 3.61
N THR A 95 -0.02 -6.01 2.74
CA THR A 95 -0.08 -6.47 1.34
C THR A 95 0.01 -7.99 1.29
N ILE A 96 0.96 -8.58 2.03
CA ILE A 96 1.12 -10.04 2.13
C ILE A 96 -0.16 -10.68 2.64
N LYS A 97 -0.72 -10.20 3.75
CA LYS A 97 -1.95 -10.74 4.35
C LYS A 97 -3.17 -10.66 3.42
N LYS A 98 -3.27 -9.60 2.61
CA LYS A 98 -4.36 -9.47 1.63
C LYS A 98 -4.19 -10.45 0.47
N ILE A 99 -2.97 -10.64 -0.04
CA ILE A 99 -2.66 -11.66 -1.04
C ILE A 99 -3.03 -13.05 -0.51
N GLU A 100 -2.57 -13.38 0.71
CA GLU A 100 -2.92 -14.65 1.36
C GLU A 100 -4.43 -14.84 1.53
N ALA A 101 -5.16 -13.79 1.94
CA ALA A 101 -6.61 -13.85 2.10
C ALA A 101 -7.31 -14.12 0.76
N VAL A 102 -6.89 -13.45 -0.32
CA VAL A 102 -7.41 -13.68 -1.67
C VAL A 102 -7.16 -15.11 -2.13
N VAL A 103 -5.95 -15.64 -1.94
CA VAL A 103 -5.61 -17.01 -2.33
C VAL A 103 -6.39 -18.03 -1.50
N LYS A 104 -6.54 -17.80 -0.18
CA LYS A 104 -7.34 -18.66 0.69
C LYS A 104 -8.80 -18.70 0.27
N LEU A 105 -9.40 -17.58 -0.14
CA LEU A 105 -10.77 -17.57 -0.66
C LEU A 105 -10.90 -18.43 -1.92
N ALA A 106 -9.93 -18.33 -2.85
CA ALA A 106 -9.92 -19.19 -4.04
C ALA A 106 -9.76 -20.68 -3.70
N GLN A 107 -8.99 -21.02 -2.66
CA GLN A 107 -8.81 -22.40 -2.19
C GLN A 107 -10.08 -23.02 -1.60
N LEU A 108 -11.07 -22.23 -1.18
CA LEU A 108 -12.35 -22.74 -0.70
C LEU A 108 -13.25 -23.23 -1.85
N GLU A 109 -12.92 -22.88 -3.09
CA GLU A 109 -13.74 -23.19 -4.26
C GLU A 109 -13.28 -24.51 -4.88
N GLU A 110 -14.10 -25.56 -4.72
CA GLU A 110 -13.82 -26.93 -5.22
C GLU A 110 -13.68 -27.01 -6.75
N VAL A 111 -14.11 -25.97 -7.49
CA VAL A 111 -14.04 -25.91 -8.96
C VAL A 111 -12.62 -25.65 -9.48
N LEU A 112 -11.70 -25.15 -8.64
CA LEU A 112 -10.34 -24.83 -9.05
C LEU A 112 -9.38 -26.00 -8.80
N THR A 113 -8.48 -26.24 -9.75
CA THR A 113 -7.39 -27.21 -9.56
C THR A 113 -6.23 -26.59 -8.77
N GLU A 114 -5.35 -27.43 -8.21
CA GLU A 114 -4.14 -26.97 -7.52
C GLU A 114 -3.24 -26.12 -8.44
N GLU A 115 -3.08 -26.52 -9.69
CA GLU A 115 -2.34 -25.74 -10.70
C GLU A 115 -2.96 -24.36 -10.93
N GLU A 116 -4.30 -24.29 -10.95
CA GLU A 116 -5.02 -23.02 -11.12
C GLU A 116 -4.88 -22.12 -9.89
N ILE A 117 -4.90 -22.69 -8.69
CA ILE A 117 -4.67 -21.95 -7.44
C ILE A 117 -3.23 -21.40 -7.41
N LEU A 118 -2.24 -22.18 -7.83
CA LEU A 118 -0.85 -21.74 -7.91
C LEU A 118 -0.66 -20.64 -8.95
N SER A 119 -1.23 -20.79 -10.14
CA SER A 119 -1.21 -19.74 -11.17
C SER A 119 -1.92 -18.48 -10.67
N PHE A 120 -3.06 -18.62 -10.01
CA PHE A 120 -3.81 -17.50 -9.45
C PHE A 120 -3.00 -16.75 -8.40
N ALA A 121 -2.35 -17.46 -7.47
CA ALA A 121 -1.50 -16.84 -6.45
C ALA A 121 -0.36 -16.02 -7.06
N SER A 122 0.32 -16.55 -8.08
CA SER A 122 1.36 -15.83 -8.81
C SER A 122 0.81 -14.61 -9.54
N ASP A 123 -0.34 -14.73 -10.20
CA ASP A 123 -0.97 -13.61 -10.90
C ASP A 123 -1.42 -12.50 -9.92
N VAL A 124 -1.90 -12.86 -8.72
CA VAL A 124 -2.29 -11.92 -7.67
C VAL A 124 -1.09 -11.11 -7.17
N GLU A 125 0.06 -11.75 -7.00
CA GLU A 125 1.31 -11.06 -6.67
C GLU A 125 1.71 -10.08 -7.78
N VAL A 126 1.68 -10.52 -9.05
CA VAL A 126 2.01 -9.66 -10.20
C VAL A 126 1.14 -8.41 -10.24
N ILE A 127 -0.19 -8.56 -10.16
CA ILE A 127 -1.10 -7.41 -10.32
C ILE A 127 -1.02 -6.41 -9.17
N SER A 128 -0.49 -6.81 -8.01
CA SER A 128 -0.29 -5.91 -6.89
C SER A 128 0.85 -4.90 -7.13
N SER A 129 1.69 -5.17 -8.12
CA SER A 129 2.66 -4.22 -8.69
C SER A 129 2.20 -3.74 -10.08
N ASP A 130 2.64 -2.56 -10.50
CA ASP A 130 2.37 -2.06 -11.85
C ASP A 130 3.54 -2.45 -12.76
N SER A 131 3.36 -3.50 -13.55
CA SER A 131 4.38 -4.07 -14.44
C SER A 131 3.78 -4.35 -15.82
N PRO A 132 4.60 -4.54 -16.87
CA PRO A 132 4.10 -4.96 -18.18
C PRO A 132 3.28 -6.26 -18.14
N ALA A 133 3.52 -7.13 -17.16
CA ALA A 133 2.79 -8.38 -16.98
C ALA A 133 1.39 -8.18 -16.35
N THR A 134 1.10 -7.03 -15.75
CA THR A 134 -0.15 -6.76 -15.01
C THR A 134 -1.39 -7.00 -15.87
N ILE A 135 -1.38 -6.62 -17.15
CA ILE A 135 -2.53 -6.83 -18.05
C ILE A 135 -2.80 -8.33 -18.24
N VAL A 136 -1.75 -9.12 -18.47
CA VAL A 136 -1.86 -10.57 -18.71
C VAL A 136 -2.36 -11.28 -17.46
N SER A 137 -1.74 -11.03 -16.31
CA SER A 137 -2.15 -11.62 -15.04
C SER A 137 -3.56 -11.21 -14.63
N THR A 138 -3.96 -9.96 -14.89
CA THR A 138 -5.35 -9.54 -14.65
C THR A 138 -6.33 -10.33 -15.50
N ARG A 139 -6.04 -10.57 -16.79
CA ARG A 139 -6.91 -11.37 -17.67
C ARG A 139 -7.00 -12.83 -17.21
N LYS A 140 -5.90 -13.43 -16.74
CA LYS A 140 -5.92 -14.78 -16.16
C LYS A 140 -6.77 -14.85 -14.90
N ILE A 141 -6.65 -13.87 -14.00
CA ILE A 141 -7.50 -13.73 -12.81
C ILE A 141 -8.98 -13.63 -13.19
N LEU A 142 -9.34 -12.84 -14.21
CA LEU A 142 -10.73 -12.74 -14.68
C LEU A 142 -11.23 -14.08 -15.24
N LYS A 143 -10.38 -14.85 -15.94
CA LYS A 143 -10.70 -16.18 -16.43
C LYS A 143 -10.98 -17.17 -15.28
N ILE A 144 -10.19 -17.09 -14.19
CA ILE A 144 -10.45 -17.85 -12.95
C ILE A 144 -11.76 -17.39 -12.33
N GLY A 145 -11.97 -16.08 -12.20
CA GLY A 145 -13.19 -15.50 -11.64
C GLY A 145 -14.46 -15.94 -12.34
N ALA A 146 -14.43 -16.14 -13.66
CA ALA A 146 -15.56 -16.65 -14.44
C ALA A 146 -15.94 -18.11 -14.13
N LYS A 147 -15.06 -18.88 -13.49
CA LYS A 147 -15.35 -20.25 -13.02
C LYS A 147 -16.01 -20.28 -11.65
N LEU A 148 -15.80 -19.24 -10.85
CA LEU A 148 -16.24 -19.18 -9.47
C LEU A 148 -17.72 -18.85 -9.36
N SER A 149 -18.31 -19.16 -8.20
CA SER A 149 -19.65 -18.68 -7.91
C SER A 149 -19.69 -17.14 -7.91
N VAL A 150 -20.82 -16.56 -8.33
CA VAL A 150 -21.03 -15.10 -8.35
C VAL A 150 -20.70 -14.47 -6.98
N ARG A 151 -21.05 -15.18 -5.90
CA ARG A 151 -20.76 -14.74 -4.54
C ARG A 151 -19.27 -14.77 -4.23
N ALA A 152 -18.60 -15.89 -4.45
CA ALA A 152 -17.17 -16.03 -4.16
C ALA A 152 -16.33 -15.03 -4.96
N TRP A 153 -16.66 -14.85 -6.25
CA TRP A 153 -15.99 -13.88 -7.09
C TRP A 153 -16.18 -12.43 -6.58
N ALA A 154 -17.38 -12.07 -6.11
CA ALA A 154 -17.61 -10.74 -5.56
C ALA A 154 -16.74 -10.48 -4.31
N GLU A 155 -16.62 -11.45 -3.41
CA GLU A 155 -15.79 -11.36 -2.20
C GLU A 155 -14.29 -11.25 -2.53
N ILE A 156 -13.80 -12.10 -3.45
CA ILE A 156 -12.40 -12.07 -3.94
C ILE A 156 -12.10 -10.74 -4.62
N ARG A 157 -12.99 -10.26 -5.50
CA ARG A 157 -12.81 -9.02 -6.25
C ARG A 157 -12.66 -7.80 -5.35
N LEU A 158 -13.37 -7.75 -4.22
CA LEU A 158 -13.24 -6.65 -3.25
C LEU A 158 -11.80 -6.56 -2.71
N LEU A 159 -11.22 -7.70 -2.31
CA LEU A 159 -9.85 -7.73 -1.80
C LEU A 159 -8.80 -7.47 -2.90
N LEU A 160 -9.02 -7.99 -4.11
CA LEU A 160 -8.14 -7.71 -5.25
C LEU A 160 -8.00 -6.21 -5.51
N ILE A 161 -9.11 -5.46 -5.49
CA ILE A 161 -9.10 -4.00 -5.74
C ILE A 161 -8.27 -3.25 -4.68
N GLU A 162 -8.16 -3.76 -3.45
CA GLU A 162 -7.37 -3.09 -2.41
C GLU A 162 -5.85 -3.23 -2.60
N ILE A 163 -5.39 -4.29 -3.26
CA ILE A 163 -3.95 -4.55 -3.48
C ILE A 163 -3.49 -4.28 -4.92
N ALA A 164 -4.41 -4.31 -5.87
CA ALA A 164 -4.12 -4.14 -7.29
C ALA A 164 -3.46 -2.79 -7.59
N SER A 165 -2.57 -2.79 -8.58
CA SER A 165 -2.10 -1.58 -9.26
C SER A 165 -3.27 -0.86 -9.94
N GLU A 166 -3.10 0.43 -10.24
CA GLU A 166 -4.15 1.22 -10.91
C GLU A 166 -4.54 0.64 -12.28
N THR A 167 -3.58 0.07 -13.00
CA THR A 167 -3.83 -0.66 -14.26
C THR A 167 -4.76 -1.86 -14.03
N ALA A 168 -4.45 -2.71 -13.04
CA ALA A 168 -5.28 -3.87 -12.72
C ALA A 168 -6.66 -3.46 -12.20
N LYS A 169 -6.76 -2.44 -11.34
CA LYS A 169 -8.05 -1.91 -10.86
C LYS A 169 -8.96 -1.50 -12.00
N LYS A 170 -8.44 -0.76 -13.00
CA LYS A 170 -9.23 -0.34 -14.15
C LYS A 170 -9.82 -1.52 -14.92
N ILE A 171 -9.03 -2.57 -15.14
CA ILE A 171 -9.47 -3.77 -15.85
C ILE A 171 -10.46 -4.58 -15.01
N ILE A 172 -10.18 -4.78 -13.72
CA ILE A 172 -11.06 -5.52 -12.81
C ILE A 172 -12.38 -4.79 -12.66
N MET A 173 -12.36 -3.46 -12.50
CA MET A 173 -13.56 -2.65 -12.27
C MET A 173 -14.41 -2.43 -13.53
N ASP A 174 -13.85 -2.69 -14.71
CA ASP A 174 -14.58 -2.55 -15.97
C ASP A 174 -15.81 -3.45 -15.99
N LYS A 175 -16.94 -2.90 -16.43
CA LYS A 175 -18.19 -3.65 -16.57
C LYS A 175 -18.10 -4.41 -17.88
N THR A 176 -17.62 -5.65 -17.81
CA THR A 176 -17.79 -6.62 -18.90
C THR A 176 -19.16 -7.27 -18.82
#